data_AF-A0A926JBW4-F1
#
_entry.id   AF-A0A926JBW4-F1
#
_cell.length_a   1.000
_cell.length_b   1.000
_cell.length_c   1.000
_cell.angle_alpha   90.00
_cell.angle_beta   90.00
_cell.angle_gamma   90.00
#
_symmetry.space_group_name_H-M   'P 1'
#
loop_
_entity.id
_entity.type
_entity.pdbx_description
1 polymer ?
#
loop_
_entity_poly.entity_id
_entity_poly.type
_entity_poly.pdbx_seq_one_letter_code
_entity_poly.pdbx_strand_id
1 'polypeptide(L)'
;MSEISVSERRLSAALDRIDQLLEAGPSRHVVPSRDDGGDDSGLRSRLDEVLAENSRLKAELSTAETTAPAAADAEDGRLASAVEQAVRLAAANDDLASANRALIEAASGQGDMIEAASVALEAEIEALRAARAAEIAQLGDIMVELERLLADGRGAAEDLGIAEHTGDDYQDEGR
;
A
#
# COMPACT_ATOMS: atom_id res chain seq x y z
N MET A 1 -52.58 -7.55 -17.19
CA MET A 1 -53.53 -6.82 -16.33
C MET A 1 -53.51 -7.29 -14.86
N SER A 2 -52.99 -8.48 -14.52
CA SER A 2 -52.88 -8.95 -13.13
C SER A 2 -51.83 -8.21 -12.29
N GLU A 3 -50.65 -7.93 -12.85
CA GLU A 3 -49.54 -7.21 -12.19
C GLU A 3 -49.98 -5.84 -11.64
N ILE A 4 -50.77 -5.10 -12.43
CA ILE A 4 -51.30 -3.78 -12.06
C ILE A 4 -52.24 -3.89 -10.85
N SER A 5 -53.12 -4.91 -10.85
CA SER A 5 -54.04 -5.17 -9.72
C SER A 5 -53.34 -5.68 -8.45
N VAL A 6 -52.12 -6.20 -8.58
CA VAL A 6 -51.26 -6.61 -7.47
C VAL A 6 -50.51 -5.39 -6.93
N SER A 7 -49.99 -4.53 -7.81
CA SER A 7 -49.36 -3.28 -7.40
C SER A 7 -50.35 -2.34 -6.73
N GLU A 8 -51.60 -2.26 -7.20
CA GLU A 8 -52.63 -1.39 -6.62
C GLU A 8 -53.04 -1.86 -5.22
N ARG A 9 -53.23 -3.18 -5.02
CA ARG A 9 -53.46 -3.76 -3.68
C ARG A 9 -52.29 -3.52 -2.71
N ARG A 10 -51.06 -3.63 -3.20
CA ARG A 10 -49.87 -3.34 -2.39
C ARG A 10 -49.78 -1.86 -2.02
N LEU A 11 -50.15 -0.97 -2.95
CA LEU A 11 -50.14 0.47 -2.71
C LEU A 11 -51.21 0.86 -1.68
N SER A 12 -52.44 0.35 -1.81
CA SER A 12 -53.51 0.58 -0.84
C SER A 12 -53.13 0.05 0.55
N ALA A 13 -52.56 -1.16 0.63
CA ALA A 13 -52.10 -1.71 1.90
C ALA A 13 -50.96 -0.91 2.54
N ALA A 14 -50.07 -0.33 1.73
CA ALA A 14 -49.00 0.54 2.21
C ALA A 14 -49.53 1.88 2.73
N LEU A 15 -50.54 2.45 2.06
CA LEU A 15 -51.20 3.70 2.47
C LEU A 15 -52.02 3.49 3.74
N ASP A 16 -52.80 2.42 3.85
CA ASP A 16 -53.53 2.07 5.09
C ASP A 16 -52.59 1.90 6.29
N ARG A 17 -51.38 1.36 6.05
CA ARG A 17 -50.35 1.20 7.09
C ARG A 17 -49.77 2.54 7.54
N ILE A 18 -49.62 3.50 6.63
CA ILE A 18 -49.15 4.85 6.94
C ILE A 18 -50.24 5.62 7.68
N ASP A 19 -51.50 5.51 7.26
CA ASP A 19 -52.64 6.12 7.95
C ASP A 19 -52.78 5.55 9.37
N GLN A 20 -52.62 4.24 9.57
CA GLN A 20 -52.56 3.65 10.92
C GLN A 20 -51.38 4.18 11.75
N LEU A 21 -50.22 4.42 11.13
CA LEU A 21 -49.04 4.97 11.81
C LEU A 21 -49.27 6.44 12.22
N LEU A 22 -49.99 7.20 11.39
CA LEU A 22 -50.32 8.61 11.64
C LEU A 22 -51.46 8.75 12.66
N GLU A 23 -52.50 7.93 12.57
CA GLU A 23 -53.62 7.85 13.52
C GLU A 23 -53.14 7.39 14.90
N ALA A 24 -52.12 6.53 14.95
CA ALA A 24 -51.48 6.15 16.22
C ALA A 24 -50.76 7.32 16.90
N GLY A 25 -50.35 8.35 16.15
CA GLY A 25 -49.55 9.49 16.61
C GLY A 25 -48.27 9.07 17.36
N PRO A 26 -47.42 10.01 17.81
CA PRO A 26 -46.30 9.70 18.70
C PRO A 26 -46.75 9.31 20.12
N SER A 27 -48.00 8.87 20.33
CA SER A 27 -48.61 8.69 21.65
C SER A 27 -49.36 7.37 21.81
N ARG A 28 -48.90 6.32 21.14
CA ARG A 28 -49.13 4.94 21.59
C ARG A 28 -47.84 4.14 21.67
N HIS A 29 -46.87 4.71 22.38
CA HIS A 29 -46.06 3.89 23.28
C HIS A 29 -47.02 3.22 24.27
N VAL A 30 -47.49 2.02 23.94
CA VAL A 30 -47.71 1.02 24.98
C VAL A 30 -46.33 0.85 25.58
N VAL A 31 -46.08 1.54 26.69
CA VAL A 31 -44.92 1.27 27.54
C VAL A 31 -45.08 -0.19 27.97
N PRO A 32 -44.26 -1.14 27.48
CA PRO A 32 -44.19 -2.42 28.14
C PRO A 32 -43.75 -2.11 29.55
N SER A 33 -44.50 -2.62 30.52
CA SER A 33 -44.16 -2.48 31.92
C SER A 33 -42.77 -3.05 32.14
N ARG A 34 -41.81 -2.15 32.39
CA ARG A 34 -40.68 -2.30 33.30
C ARG A 34 -39.82 -3.56 33.08
N ASP A 35 -38.92 -3.49 32.09
CA ASP A 35 -37.50 -3.84 32.28
C ASP A 35 -36.52 -3.11 31.32
N ASP A 36 -36.88 -1.94 30.78
CA ASP A 36 -36.11 -1.25 29.72
C ASP A 36 -35.03 -0.26 30.22
N GLY A 37 -34.65 -0.33 31.50
CA GLY A 37 -33.54 0.48 32.04
C GLY A 37 -32.16 -0.04 31.63
N GLY A 38 -32.07 -1.32 31.22
CA GLY A 38 -30.83 -1.98 30.81
C GLY A 38 -30.47 -1.74 29.35
N ASP A 39 -31.45 -1.86 28.44
CA ASP A 39 -31.20 -1.86 26.98
C ASP A 39 -30.85 -0.48 26.42
N ASP A 40 -31.43 0.61 26.93
CA ASP A 40 -31.12 1.98 26.46
C ASP A 40 -29.67 2.39 26.79
N SER A 41 -29.12 1.89 27.91
CA SER A 41 -27.72 2.12 28.27
C SER A 41 -26.75 1.28 27.41
N GLY A 42 -27.10 0.03 27.10
CA GLY A 42 -26.32 -0.83 26.21
C GLY A 42 -26.31 -0.34 24.77
N LEU A 43 -27.46 0.17 24.29
CA LEU A 43 -27.57 0.79 22.95
C LEU A 43 -26.78 2.09 22.85
N ARG A 44 -26.80 2.94 23.88
CA ARG A 44 -25.95 4.15 23.95
C ARG A 44 -24.47 3.81 23.97
N SER A 45 -24.06 2.82 24.76
CA SER A 45 -22.67 2.36 24.79
C SER A 45 -22.20 1.85 23.43
N ARG A 46 -23.04 1.09 22.70
CA ARG A 46 -22.72 0.63 21.34
C ARG A 46 -22.68 1.78 20.33
N LEU A 47 -23.56 2.77 20.47
CA LEU A 47 -23.54 3.96 19.61
C LEU A 47 -22.25 4.76 19.82
N ASP A 48 -21.84 4.96 21.06
CA ASP A 48 -20.59 5.65 21.42
C ASP A 48 -19.36 4.88 20.91
N GLU A 49 -19.36 3.55 21.03
CA GLU A 49 -18.32 2.67 20.48
C GLU A 49 -18.22 2.77 18.95
N VAL A 50 -19.36 2.69 18.24
CA VAL A 50 -19.40 2.83 16.78
C VAL A 50 -18.99 4.22 16.33
N LEU A 51 -19.34 5.27 17.07
CA LEU A 51 -18.91 6.64 16.76
C LEU A 51 -17.41 6.81 16.97
N ALA A 52 -16.87 6.26 18.05
CA ALA A 52 -15.43 6.24 18.31
C ALA A 52 -14.69 5.49 17.20
N GLU A 53 -15.14 4.28 16.82
CA GLU A 53 -14.57 3.51 15.72
C GLU A 53 -14.68 4.26 14.38
N ASN A 54 -15.83 4.89 14.09
CA ASN A 54 -16.01 5.67 12.87
C ASN A 54 -15.07 6.87 12.81
N SER A 55 -14.85 7.56 13.95
CA SER A 55 -13.89 8.67 14.03
C SER A 55 -12.45 8.21 13.84
N ARG A 56 -12.08 7.06 14.40
CA ARG A 56 -10.77 6.43 14.22
C ARG A 56 -10.55 6.04 12.75
N LEU A 57 -11.49 5.32 12.16
CA LEU A 57 -11.42 4.91 10.75
C LEU A 57 -11.38 6.11 9.80
N LYS A 58 -12.07 7.20 10.12
CA LYS A 58 -11.98 8.46 9.34
C LYS A 58 -10.60 9.10 9.45
N ALA A 59 -9.97 9.07 10.62
CA ALA A 59 -8.61 9.58 10.81
C ALA A 59 -7.58 8.70 10.07
N GLU A 60 -7.74 7.37 10.12
CA GLU A 60 -6.91 6.42 9.37
C GLU A 60 -7.08 6.62 7.85
N LEU A 61 -8.32 6.75 7.36
CA LEU A 61 -8.62 7.02 5.94
C LEU A 61 -8.02 8.36 5.50
N SER A 62 -8.19 9.42 6.27
CA SER A 62 -7.63 10.74 5.95
C SER A 62 -6.10 10.70 5.88
N THR A 63 -5.46 9.91 6.76
CA THR A 63 -4.01 9.72 6.74
C THR A 63 -3.61 8.94 5.48
N ALA A 64 -4.29 7.84 5.19
CA ALA A 64 -4.04 7.03 4.00
C ALA A 64 -4.26 7.82 2.69
N GLU A 65 -5.31 8.64 2.59
CA GLU A 65 -5.59 9.49 1.43
C GLU A 65 -4.51 10.56 1.21
N THR A 66 -3.87 11.02 2.29
CA THR A 66 -2.78 11.99 2.20
C THR A 66 -1.45 11.35 1.81
N THR A 67 -1.20 10.11 2.27
CA THR A 67 0.09 9.42 2.06
C THR A 67 0.12 8.54 0.80
N ALA A 68 -1.01 7.96 0.40
CA ALA A 68 -1.12 7.10 -0.79
C ALA A 68 -0.64 7.77 -2.10
N PRO A 69 -0.99 9.03 -2.42
CA PRO A 69 -0.52 9.65 -3.67
C PRO A 69 1.00 9.83 -3.68
N ALA A 70 1.60 10.25 -2.57
CA ALA A 70 3.05 10.42 -2.46
C ALA A 70 3.79 9.07 -2.56
N ALA A 71 3.21 7.99 -2.03
CA ALA A 71 3.77 6.64 -2.15
C ALA A 71 3.68 6.13 -3.60
N ALA A 72 2.56 6.36 -4.29
CA ALA A 72 2.39 5.99 -5.69
C ALA A 72 3.36 6.75 -6.60
N ASP A 73 3.51 8.07 -6.42
CA ASP A 73 4.46 8.88 -7.19
C ASP A 73 5.91 8.41 -6.98
N ALA A 74 6.26 8.00 -5.76
CA ALA A 74 7.58 7.45 -5.46
C ALA A 74 7.83 6.09 -6.13
N GLU A 75 6.82 5.22 -6.16
CA GLU A 75 6.90 3.93 -6.87
C GLU A 75 7.02 4.12 -8.38
N ASP A 76 6.22 5.02 -8.97
CA ASP A 76 6.31 5.35 -10.40
C ASP A 76 7.69 5.92 -10.77
N GLY A 77 8.26 6.77 -9.91
CA GLY A 77 9.62 7.28 -10.08
C GLY A 77 10.68 6.18 -10.06
N ARG A 78 10.57 5.20 -9.14
CA ARG A 78 11.47 4.04 -9.08
C ARG A 78 11.34 3.16 -10.32
N LEU A 79 10.12 2.87 -10.76
CA LEU A 79 9.86 2.08 -11.96
C LEU A 79 10.44 2.76 -13.21
N ALA A 80 10.25 4.07 -13.36
CA ALA A 80 10.83 4.83 -14.47
C ALA A 80 12.37 4.74 -14.46
N SER A 81 13.00 4.95 -13.30
CA SER A 81 14.46 4.82 -13.15
C SER A 81 14.97 3.42 -13.47
N ALA A 82 14.27 2.37 -13.03
CA ALA A 82 14.62 0.99 -13.31
C ALA A 82 14.51 0.67 -14.82
N VAL A 83 13.47 1.18 -15.50
CA VAL A 83 13.32 1.04 -16.95
C VAL A 83 14.45 1.75 -17.69
N GLU A 84 14.81 2.97 -17.30
CA GLU A 84 15.93 3.70 -17.92
C GLU A 84 17.27 2.97 -17.75
N GLN A 85 17.50 2.34 -16.60
CA GLN A 85 18.70 1.52 -16.37
C GLN A 85 18.69 0.26 -17.23
N ALA A 86 17.55 -0.44 -17.32
CA ALA A 86 17.40 -1.63 -18.15
C ALA A 86 17.65 -1.31 -19.63
N VAL A 87 17.12 -0.19 -20.13
CA VAL A 87 17.37 0.27 -21.50
C VAL A 87 18.84 0.57 -21.74
N ARG A 88 19.51 1.27 -20.81
CA ARG A 88 20.96 1.56 -20.92
C ARG A 88 21.80 0.29 -20.91
N LEU A 89 21.49 -0.65 -20.02
CA LEU A 89 22.19 -1.93 -19.95
C LEU A 89 21.99 -2.77 -21.22
N ALA A 90 20.77 -2.78 -21.76
CA ALA A 90 20.47 -3.47 -23.02
C ALA A 90 21.27 -2.88 -24.19
N ALA A 91 21.28 -1.56 -24.32
CA ALA A 91 22.06 -0.88 -25.36
C ALA A 91 23.57 -1.19 -25.25
N ALA A 92 24.15 -1.10 -24.05
CA ALA A 92 25.57 -1.40 -23.86
C ALA A 92 25.92 -2.87 -24.14
N ASN A 93 25.00 -3.80 -23.85
CA ASN A 93 25.17 -5.21 -24.20
C ASN A 93 25.08 -5.45 -25.71
N ASP A 94 24.18 -4.77 -26.42
CA ASP A 94 24.07 -4.85 -27.88
C ASP A 94 25.34 -4.30 -28.56
N ASP A 95 25.88 -3.19 -28.05
CA ASP A 95 27.15 -2.61 -28.51
C ASP A 95 28.32 -3.56 -28.26
N LEU A 96 28.41 -4.16 -27.06
CA LEU A 96 29.43 -5.16 -26.73
C LEU A 96 29.30 -6.41 -27.60
N ALA A 97 28.08 -6.89 -27.86
CA ALA A 97 27.84 -8.02 -28.75
C ALA A 97 28.25 -7.70 -30.20
N SER A 98 28.00 -6.47 -30.65
CA SER A 98 28.44 -5.99 -31.97
C SER A 98 29.96 -5.91 -32.06
N ALA A 99 30.62 -5.32 -31.07
CA ALA A 99 32.07 -5.20 -31.02
C ALA A 99 32.76 -6.58 -30.94
N ASN A 100 32.19 -7.53 -30.18
CA ASN A 100 32.67 -8.91 -30.14
C ASN A 100 32.58 -9.60 -31.50
N ARG A 101 31.50 -9.37 -32.27
CA ARG A 101 31.41 -9.89 -33.65
C ARG A 101 32.50 -9.31 -34.54
N ALA A 102 32.70 -7.99 -34.49
CA ALA A 102 33.76 -7.33 -35.25
C ALA A 102 35.16 -7.83 -34.88
N LEU A 103 35.40 -8.11 -33.59
CA LEU A 103 36.67 -8.66 -33.10
C LEU A 103 36.91 -10.08 -33.60
N ILE A 104 35.86 -10.92 -33.67
CA ILE A 104 35.94 -12.26 -34.26
C ILE A 104 36.24 -12.19 -35.77
N GLU A 105 35.58 -11.27 -36.49
CA GLU A 105 35.83 -11.03 -37.92
C GLU A 105 37.28 -10.60 -38.16
N ALA A 106 37.78 -9.63 -37.40
CA ALA A 106 39.16 -9.17 -37.47
C ALA A 106 40.16 -10.29 -37.14
N ALA A 107 39.87 -11.10 -36.12
CA ALA A 107 40.69 -12.26 -35.75
C ALA A 107 40.72 -13.35 -36.85
N SER A 108 39.67 -13.43 -37.68
CA SER A 108 39.63 -14.31 -38.86
C SER A 108 40.43 -13.77 -40.07
N GLY A 109 41.06 -12.59 -39.92
CA GLY A 109 41.82 -11.91 -40.97
C GLY A 109 40.97 -10.96 -41.82
N GLN A 110 39.72 -10.70 -41.44
CA GLN A 110 38.83 -9.74 -42.09
C GLN A 110 38.73 -8.46 -41.26
N GLY A 111 39.57 -7.47 -41.56
CA GLY A 111 39.54 -6.15 -40.90
C GLY A 111 40.81 -5.81 -40.11
N ASP A 112 40.78 -4.68 -39.42
CA ASP A 112 41.88 -4.22 -38.55
C ASP A 112 41.69 -4.75 -37.13
N MET A 113 42.58 -5.64 -36.71
CA MET A 113 42.56 -6.23 -35.36
C MET A 113 42.80 -5.21 -34.25
N ILE A 114 43.61 -4.17 -34.50
CA ILE A 114 43.95 -3.17 -33.48
C ILE A 114 42.74 -2.26 -33.24
N GLU A 115 42.08 -1.84 -34.31
CA GLU A 115 40.84 -1.04 -34.23
C GLU A 115 39.72 -1.85 -33.57
N ALA A 116 39.49 -3.10 -34.02
CA ALA A 116 38.45 -3.96 -33.46
C ALA A 116 38.69 -4.26 -31.96
N ALA A 117 39.93 -4.49 -31.55
CA ALA A 117 40.28 -4.67 -30.14
C ALA A 117 40.02 -3.42 -29.31
N SER A 118 40.36 -2.24 -29.83
CA SER A 118 40.12 -0.96 -29.13
C SER A 118 38.62 -0.70 -28.95
N VAL A 119 37.82 -0.91 -30.00
CA VAL A 119 36.36 -0.75 -29.97
C VAL A 119 35.71 -1.75 -28.99
N ALA A 120 36.17 -3.00 -28.97
CA ALA A 120 35.64 -3.99 -28.03
C ALA A 120 35.96 -3.67 -26.57
N LEU A 121 37.17 -3.20 -26.27
CA LEU A 121 37.52 -2.77 -24.91
C LEU A 121 36.70 -1.56 -24.46
N GLU A 122 36.45 -0.60 -25.35
CA GLU A 122 35.60 0.55 -25.07
C GLU A 122 34.15 0.12 -24.79
N ALA A 123 33.60 -0.78 -25.62
CA ALA A 123 32.27 -1.33 -25.42
C ALA A 123 32.18 -2.16 -24.12
N GLU A 124 33.22 -2.90 -23.75
CA GLU A 124 33.28 -3.66 -22.50
C GLU A 124 33.29 -2.73 -21.28
N ILE A 125 34.09 -1.67 -21.31
CA ILE A 125 34.11 -0.66 -20.25
C ILE A 125 32.73 -0.02 -20.10
N GLU A 126 32.04 0.31 -21.19
CA GLU A 126 30.72 0.92 -21.13
C GLU A 126 29.65 -0.04 -20.63
N ALA A 127 29.68 -1.31 -21.05
CA ALA A 127 28.80 -2.35 -20.51
C ALA A 127 29.01 -2.55 -19.00
N LEU A 128 30.26 -2.58 -18.53
CA LEU A 128 30.58 -2.69 -17.10
C LEU A 128 30.11 -1.45 -16.31
N ARG A 129 30.23 -0.25 -16.89
CA ARG A 129 29.71 0.98 -16.27
C ARG A 129 28.20 0.97 -16.17
N ALA A 130 27.50 0.57 -17.23
CA ALA A 130 26.05 0.43 -17.24
C ALA A 130 25.57 -0.61 -16.21
N ALA A 131 26.23 -1.76 -16.15
CA ALA A 131 25.95 -2.80 -15.16
C ALA A 131 26.15 -2.29 -13.72
N ARG A 132 27.30 -1.65 -13.44
CA ARG A 132 27.58 -1.08 -12.12
C ARG A 132 26.58 0.01 -11.71
N ALA A 133 26.14 0.84 -12.66
CA ALA A 133 25.14 1.87 -12.38
C ALA A 133 23.78 1.25 -12.02
N ALA A 134 23.36 0.20 -12.74
CA ALA A 134 22.14 -0.54 -12.42
C ALA A 134 22.24 -1.23 -11.04
N GLU A 135 23.37 -1.86 -10.72
CA GLU A 135 23.60 -2.49 -9.42
C GLU A 135 23.53 -1.49 -8.26
N ILE A 136 24.17 -0.33 -8.40
CA ILE A 136 24.15 0.72 -7.35
C ILE A 136 22.72 1.20 -7.10
N ALA A 137 21.93 1.39 -8.15
CA ALA A 137 20.55 1.82 -8.01
C ALA A 137 19.69 0.73 -7.35
N GLN A 138 19.82 -0.53 -7.79
CA GLN A 138 19.12 -1.66 -7.20
C GLN A 138 19.46 -1.83 -5.70
N LEU A 139 20.73 -1.69 -5.33
CA LEU A 139 21.15 -1.72 -3.92
C LEU A 139 20.57 -0.55 -3.13
N GLY A 140 20.48 0.63 -3.73
CA GLY A 140 19.79 1.79 -3.15
C GLY A 140 18.32 1.51 -2.87
N ASP A 141 17.60 0.93 -3.83
CA ASP A 141 16.19 0.54 -3.67
C ASP A 141 16.00 -0.50 -2.57
N ILE A 142 16.88 -1.51 -2.51
CA ILE A 142 16.88 -2.52 -1.44
C ILE A 142 17.10 -1.87 -0.07
N MET A 143 18.04 -0.93 0.05
CA MET A 143 18.29 -0.23 1.31
C MET A 143 17.06 0.57 1.78
N VAL A 144 16.41 1.30 0.88
CA VAL A 144 15.19 2.05 1.19
C VAL A 144 14.07 1.11 1.66
N GLU A 145 13.92 -0.05 1.02
CA GLU A 145 12.93 -1.03 1.42
C GLU A 145 13.25 -1.66 2.79
N LEU A 146 14.52 -1.95 3.07
CA LEU A 146 14.96 -2.44 4.37
C LEU A 146 14.72 -1.40 5.48
N GLU A 147 14.99 -0.12 5.22
CA GLU A 147 14.69 0.98 6.15
C GLU A 147 13.19 1.07 6.44
N ARG A 148 12.34 0.92 5.41
CA ARG A 148 10.89 0.88 5.57
C ARG A 148 10.45 -0.29 6.44
N LEU A 149 10.90 -1.51 6.15
CA LEU A 149 10.55 -2.71 6.93
C LEU A 149 11.03 -2.61 8.38
N LEU A 150 12.19 -2.00 8.63
CA LEU A 150 12.68 -1.75 9.98
C LEU A 150 11.84 -0.71 10.74
N ALA A 151 11.39 0.34 10.06
CA ALA A 151 10.49 1.35 10.65
C ALA A 151 9.12 0.75 10.99
N ASP A 152 8.53 -0.03 10.07
CA ASP A 152 7.25 -0.71 10.27
C ASP A 152 7.35 -1.75 11.41
N GLY A 153 8.46 -2.49 11.49
CA GLY A 153 8.73 -3.44 12.56
C GLY A 153 8.89 -2.79 13.95
N ARG A 154 9.46 -1.58 14.03
CA ARG A 154 9.53 -0.80 15.28
C ARG A 154 8.16 -0.26 15.69
N GLY A 155 7.38 0.26 14.74
CA GLY A 155 6.02 0.72 15.01
C GLY A 155 5.11 -0.40 15.54
N ALA A 156 5.24 -1.61 14.98
CA ALA A 156 4.52 -2.78 15.47
C ALA A 156 4.96 -3.23 16.88
N ALA A 157 6.23 -3.05 17.24
CA ALA A 157 6.73 -3.38 18.59
C ALA A 157 6.28 -2.36 19.66
N GLU A 158 6.21 -1.07 19.30
CA GLU A 158 5.69 0.00 20.17
C GLU A 158 4.17 -0.14 20.40
N ASP A 159 3.40 -0.47 19.36
CA ASP A 159 1.94 -0.66 19.45
C ASP A 159 1.56 -1.90 20.30
N LEU A 160 2.44 -2.90 20.34
CA LEU A 160 2.30 -4.08 21.21
C LEU A 160 2.83 -3.85 22.64
N GLY A 161 3.31 -2.66 22.98
CA GLY A 161 3.83 -2.32 24.30
C GLY A 161 5.10 -3.10 24.69
N ILE A 162 5.82 -3.65 23.71
CA ILE A 162 7.08 -4.37 23.91
C ILE A 162 8.23 -3.35 23.86
N ALA A 163 8.12 -2.28 24.66
CA ALA A 163 9.25 -1.40 24.90
C ALA A 163 10.20 -2.12 25.88
N GLU A 164 11.45 -2.27 25.48
CA GLU A 164 12.55 -2.92 26.21
C GLU A 164 12.49 -2.69 27.73
N HIS A 165 12.30 -3.79 28.48
CA HIS A 165 12.72 -3.89 29.88
C HIS A 165 14.24 -4.14 29.91
N THR A 166 15.04 -3.20 29.39
CA THR A 166 16.49 -3.26 29.50
C THR A 166 16.92 -2.59 30.80
N GLY A 167 16.94 -3.40 31.85
CA GLY A 167 17.97 -3.41 32.89
C GLY A 167 18.16 -2.14 33.72
N ASP A 168 17.38 -2.00 34.79
CA ASP A 168 17.75 -1.13 35.93
C ASP A 168 17.38 -1.75 37.29
N ASP A 169 17.44 -3.09 37.41
CA ASP A 169 17.08 -3.83 38.64
C ASP A 169 18.31 -4.37 39.42
N TYR A 170 19.50 -3.79 39.22
CA TYR A 170 20.72 -4.19 39.95
C TYR A 170 21.33 -3.07 40.80
N GLN A 171 20.53 -2.33 41.57
CA GLN A 171 21.07 -1.51 42.68
C GLN A 171 20.07 -1.36 43.84
N ASP A 172 19.80 -2.40 44.66
CA ASP A 172 19.60 -2.21 46.11
C ASP A 172 19.52 -3.54 46.90
N GLU A 173 20.63 -4.23 47.13
CA GLU A 173 20.74 -5.15 48.27
C GLU A 173 22.06 -4.92 49.00
N GLY A 174 22.07 -3.83 49.77
CA GLY A 174 23.18 -3.46 50.64
C GLY A 174 22.72 -2.77 51.91
N ARG A 175 21.99 -3.48 52.78
CA ARG A 175 21.88 -3.15 54.22
C ARG A 175 21.78 -4.39 55.10
#